data_AF-X0U6N5-F1
#
_entry.id   AF-X0U6N5-F1
#
_cell.length_a   1.000
_cell.length_b   1.000
_cell.length_c   1.000
_cell.angle_alpha   90.00
_cell.angle_beta   90.00
_cell.angle_gamma   90.00
#
_symmetry.space_group_name_H-M   'P 1'
#
loop_
_entity.id
_entity.type
_entity.pdbx_description
1 polymer ?
#
loop_
_entity_poly.entity_id
_entity_poly.type
_entity_poly.pdbx_seq_one_letter_code
_entity_poly.pdbx_strand_id
1 'polypeptide(L)'
;MGAAIGLREDFGSAELRGLARAVKDANQARRLLALAVIYDGGRRTDAARTGGVGLQIIRDWVLRFNISGPDGLIDRKAPGKPPKLSA
;
A
#
# COMPACT_ATOMS: atom_id res chain seq x y z
N MET A 1 7.84 16.67 -12.88
CA MET A 1 6.88 15.63 -12.46
C MET A 1 7.43 14.29 -12.92
N GLY A 2 7.82 13.40 -12.01
CA GLY A 2 8.33 12.08 -12.37
C GLY A 2 7.20 11.14 -12.79
N ALA A 3 7.50 10.17 -13.65
CA ALA A 3 6.54 9.19 -14.15
C ALA A 3 5.79 8.49 -12.99
N ALA A 4 4.53 8.16 -13.27
CA ALA A 4 3.70 7.36 -12.39
C ALA A 4 4.29 5.94 -12.29
N ILE A 5 4.63 5.50 -11.08
CA ILE A 5 5.14 4.14 -10.85
C ILE A 5 3.99 3.15 -11.03
N GLY A 6 4.12 2.24 -12.00
CA GLY A 6 3.15 1.17 -12.23
C GLY A 6 3.09 0.20 -11.05
N LEU A 7 1.93 -0.43 -10.85
CA LEU A 7 1.82 -1.58 -9.94
C LEU A 7 2.40 -2.82 -10.62
N ARG A 8 2.95 -3.74 -9.85
CA ARG A 8 3.35 -5.09 -10.33
C ARG A 8 2.17 -5.79 -11.02
N GLU A 9 2.45 -6.59 -12.05
CA GLU A 9 1.42 -7.12 -12.96
C GLU A 9 0.88 -8.51 -12.58
N ASP A 10 1.49 -9.15 -11.59
CA ASP A 10 1.11 -10.47 -11.09
C ASP A 10 -0.06 -10.47 -10.09
N PHE A 11 -0.66 -9.30 -9.84
CA PHE A 11 -1.85 -9.14 -9.01
C PHE A 11 -2.98 -8.45 -9.76
N GLY A 12 -4.21 -8.74 -9.34
CA GLY A 12 -5.41 -8.12 -9.89
C GLY A 12 -6.28 -7.42 -8.84
N SER A 13 -7.18 -6.55 -9.30
CA SER A 13 -8.09 -5.83 -8.42
C SER A 13 -9.03 -6.74 -7.63
N ALA A 14 -9.50 -7.84 -8.25
CA ALA A 14 -10.34 -8.84 -7.59
C ALA A 14 -9.59 -9.58 -6.47
N GLU A 15 -8.33 -9.94 -6.71
CA GLU A 15 -7.47 -10.58 -5.73
C GLU A 15 -7.21 -9.67 -4.53
N LEU A 16 -6.89 -8.38 -4.76
CA LEU A 16 -6.70 -7.41 -3.68
C LEU A 16 -7.96 -7.23 -2.83
N ARG A 17 -9.15 -7.26 -3.44
CA ARG A 17 -10.43 -7.23 -2.70
C ARG A 17 -10.65 -8.51 -1.90
N GLY A 18 -10.26 -9.67 -2.43
CA GLY A 18 -10.28 -10.94 -1.71
C GLY A 18 -9.38 -10.91 -0.48
N LEU A 19 -8.13 -10.48 -0.66
CA LEU A 19 -7.16 -10.29 0.42
C LEU A 19 -7.68 -9.30 1.46
N ALA A 20 -8.23 -8.16 1.04
CA ALA A 20 -8.77 -7.15 1.95
C ALA A 20 -9.89 -7.68 2.86
N ARG A 21 -10.66 -8.68 2.41
CA ARG A 21 -11.68 -9.37 3.22
C ARG A 21 -11.09 -10.39 4.20
N ALA A 22 -9.93 -10.96 3.86
CA ALA A 22 -9.29 -12.01 4.65
C ALA A 22 -8.34 -11.47 5.72
N VAL A 23 -7.76 -10.28 5.53
CA VAL A 23 -6.82 -9.68 6.48
C VAL A 23 -7.53 -9.19 7.75
N LYS A 24 -6.86 -9.34 8.90
CA LYS A 24 -7.35 -8.85 10.20
C LYS A 24 -7.03 -7.38 10.45
N ASP A 25 -5.98 -6.87 9.81
CA ASP A 25 -5.57 -5.47 9.94
C ASP A 25 -6.43 -4.57 9.04
N ALA A 26 -7.26 -3.74 9.66
CA ALA A 26 -8.14 -2.80 8.96
C ALA A 26 -7.36 -1.76 8.14
N ASN A 27 -6.16 -1.37 8.56
CA ASN A 27 -5.31 -0.47 7.78
C ASN A 27 -4.77 -1.18 6.55
N GLN A 28 -4.34 -2.44 6.67
CA GLN A 28 -3.93 -3.25 5.51
C GLN A 28 -5.11 -3.44 4.54
N ALA A 29 -6.30 -3.76 5.04
CA ALA A 29 -7.51 -3.88 4.22
C ALA A 29 -7.79 -2.61 3.42
N ARG A 30 -7.75 -1.44 4.07
CA ARG A 30 -7.97 -0.14 3.41
C ARG A 30 -6.93 0.13 2.32
N ARG A 31 -5.66 -0.20 2.59
CA ARG A 31 -4.55 -0.03 1.63
C ARG A 31 -4.73 -0.92 0.41
N LEU A 32 -5.12 -2.18 0.61
CA LEU A 32 -5.44 -3.12 -0.48
C LEU A 32 -6.61 -2.62 -1.33
N LEU A 33 -7.67 -2.10 -0.70
CA LEU A 33 -8.81 -1.52 -1.44
C LEU A 33 -8.41 -0.28 -2.25
N ALA A 34 -7.54 0.57 -1.72
CA ALA A 34 -7.03 1.73 -2.44
C ALA A 34 -6.21 1.33 -3.68
N LEU A 35 -5.35 0.31 -3.58
CA LEU A 35 -4.59 -0.18 -4.73
C LEU A 35 -5.46 -0.93 -5.75
N ALA A 36 -6.53 -1.61 -5.30
CA ALA A 36 -7.48 -2.25 -6.21
C ALA A 36 -8.15 -1.25 -7.18
N VAL A 37 -8.40 -0.01 -6.73
CA VAL A 37 -8.91 1.07 -7.61
C VAL A 37 -7.94 1.38 -8.74
N ILE A 38 -6.63 1.36 -8.48
CA ILE A 38 -5.61 1.62 -9.51
C ILE A 38 -5.54 0.44 -10.50
N TYR A 39 -5.66 -0.79 -10.02
CA TYR A 39 -5.74 -1.97 -10.88
C TYR A 39 -6.97 -1.96 -11.79
N ASP A 40 -8.10 -1.39 -11.35
CA ASP A 40 -9.29 -1.19 -12.20
C ASP A 40 -9.11 -0.04 -13.23
N GLY A 41 -7.91 0.55 -13.33
CA GLY A 41 -7.64 1.70 -14.19
C GLY A 41 -8.13 3.03 -13.61
N GLY A 42 -8.57 3.05 -12.36
CA GLY A 42 -9.00 4.24 -11.65
C GLY A 42 -7.86 5.23 -11.40
N ARG A 43 -8.21 6.49 -11.11
CA ARG A 43 -7.20 7.53 -10.88
C ARG A 43 -6.57 7.36 -9.51
N ARG A 44 -5.31 7.76 -9.37
CA ARG A 44 -4.62 7.80 -8.05
C ARG A 44 -5.32 8.73 -7.04
N THR A 45 -6.06 9.73 -7.51
CA THR A 45 -6.92 10.59 -6.68
C THR A 45 -8.09 9.83 -6.07
N ASP A 46 -8.66 8.89 -6.81
CA ASP A 46 -9.78 8.07 -6.34
C ASP A 46 -9.27 7.03 -5.34
N ALA A 47 -8.12 6.41 -5.63
CA ALA A 47 -7.40 5.54 -4.70
C ALA A 47 -7.05 6.28 -3.39
N ALA A 48 -6.58 7.52 -3.46
CA ALA A 48 -6.32 8.38 -2.31
C ALA A 48 -7.59 8.62 -1.47
N ARG A 49 -8.72 8.89 -2.12
CA ARG A 49 -10.02 9.04 -1.43
C ARG A 49 -10.46 7.74 -0.75
N THR A 50 -10.33 6.59 -1.43
CA THR A 50 -10.61 5.26 -0.84
C THR A 50 -9.68 4.96 0.33
N GLY A 51 -8.40 5.34 0.22
CA GLY A 51 -7.40 5.15 1.26
C GLY A 51 -7.49 6.13 2.43
N GLY A 52 -8.23 7.23 2.27
CA GLY A 52 -8.27 8.34 3.24
C GLY A 52 -6.92 9.07 3.38
N VAL A 53 -6.11 9.10 2.31
CA VAL A 53 -4.72 9.60 2.35
C VAL A 53 -4.39 10.48 1.14
N GLY A 54 -3.27 11.20 1.20
CA GLY A 54 -2.77 11.97 0.06
C GLY A 54 -2.09 11.13 -1.03
N LEU A 55 -1.90 11.72 -2.22
CA LEU A 55 -1.28 11.06 -3.39
C LEU A 55 0.13 10.53 -3.10
N GLN A 56 0.91 11.23 -2.26
CA GLN A 56 2.26 10.79 -1.93
C GLN A 56 2.26 9.49 -1.11
N ILE A 57 1.25 9.29 -0.26
CA ILE A 57 1.08 8.06 0.52
C ILE A 57 0.64 6.91 -0.38
N ILE A 58 -0.24 7.16 -1.36
CA ILE A 58 -0.56 6.17 -2.40
C ILE A 58 0.68 5.74 -3.17
N ARG A 59 1.56 6.69 -3.53
CA ARG A 59 2.84 6.37 -4.18
C ARG A 59 3.73 5.49 -3.30
N ASP A 60 3.83 5.78 -2.00
CA ASP A 60 4.58 4.95 -1.04
C ASP A 60 4.00 3.53 -0.93
N TRP A 61 2.67 3.40 -0.86
CA TRP A 61 2.02 2.09 -0.85
C TRP A 61 2.29 1.29 -2.12
N VAL A 62 2.23 1.92 -3.30
CA VAL A 62 2.59 1.27 -4.57
C VAL A 62 4.04 0.78 -4.54
N LEU A 63 4.98 1.60 -4.07
CA LEU A 63 6.38 1.23 -3.94
C LEU A 63 6.57 0.02 -3.02
N ARG A 64 5.99 0.07 -1.81
CA ARG A 64 6.10 -1.02 -0.83
C ARG A 64 5.42 -2.31 -1.32
N PHE A 65 4.28 -2.18 -1.98
CA PHE A 65 3.55 -3.30 -2.58
C PHE A 65 4.34 -3.94 -3.72
N ASN A 66 5.00 -3.16 -4.57
CA ASN A 66 5.84 -3.70 -5.63
C ASN A 66 7.03 -4.50 -5.09
N ILE A 67 7.58 -4.12 -3.93
CA ILE A 67 8.72 -4.81 -3.32
C ILE A 67 8.28 -6.09 -2.57
N SER A 68 7.22 -6.02 -1.76
CA SER A 68 6.87 -7.10 -0.81
C SER A 68 5.44 -7.62 -0.96
N GLY A 69 4.71 -7.23 -2.00
CA GLY A 69 3.32 -7.62 -2.19
C GLY A 69 2.40 -7.10 -1.08
N PRO A 70 1.32 -7.85 -0.74
CA PRO A 70 0.38 -7.48 0.32
C PRO A 70 1.03 -7.24 1.69
N ASP A 71 2.11 -7.95 2.01
CA ASP A 71 2.85 -7.80 3.28
C ASP A 71 3.59 -6.47 3.35
N GLY A 72 3.91 -5.88 2.19
CA GLY A 72 4.42 -4.52 2.10
C GLY A 72 3.46 -3.48 2.66
N LEU A 73 2.17 -3.78 2.76
CA LEU A 73 1.12 -2.88 3.25
C LEU A 73 0.78 -3.08 4.74
N ILE A 74 1.45 -3.99 5.44
CA ILE A 74 1.32 -4.13 6.89
C ILE A 74 2.16 -3.04 7.57
N ASP A 75 1.69 -2.49 8.68
CA ASP A 75 2.51 -1.61 9.50
C ASP A 75 3.72 -2.36 10.04
N ARG A 76 4.91 -2.00 9.56
CA ARG A 76 6.16 -2.53 10.11
C ARG A 76 6.51 -1.74 11.36
N LYS A 77 6.79 -2.44 12.46
CA LYS A 77 7.39 -1.82 13.65
C LYS A 77 8.75 -1.26 13.23
N ALA A 78 8.93 0.06 13.36
CA ALA A 78 10.22 0.68 13.13
C ALA A 78 11.26 0.04 14.08
N PRO A 79 12.53 -0.15 13.65
CA PRO A 79 13.58 -0.82 14.44
C PRO A 79 13.98 -0.13 15.75
N GLY A 80 13.21 0.87 16.22
CA GLY A 80 13.55 1.70 17.37
C GLY A 80 14.68 2.69 17.05
N LYS A 81 14.94 3.61 17.98
CA LYS A 81 16.14 4.45 17.91
C LYS A 81 17.34 3.62 18.36
N PRO A 82 18.51 3.72 17.69
CA PRO A 82 19.71 3.08 18.19
C PRO A 82 20.02 3.58 19.61
N PRO A 83 20.55 2.72 20.50
CA PRO A 83 20.91 3.12 21.86
C PRO A 83 21.93 4.26 21.81
N LYS A 84 21.68 5.30 22.62
CA LYS A 84 22.53 6.51 22.67
C LYS A 84 23.75 6.37 23.58
N LEU A 85 23.80 5.32 24.39
CA LEU A 85 24.89 5.05 25.31
C LEU A 85 25.62 3.80 24.82
N SER A 86 26.92 3.93 24.57
CA SER A 86 27.84 2.80 24.52
C SER A 86 28.18 2.37 25.95
N ALA A 87 28.36 1.06 26.15
CA ALA A 87 28.88 0.50 27.40
C ALA A 87 30.31 0.97 27.70
#